data_AF-A0A1G0LDD9-F1
#
_entry.id   AF-A0A1G0LDD9-F1
#
_cell.length_a   1.000
_cell.length_b   1.000
_cell.length_c   1.000
_cell.angle_alpha   90.00
_cell.angle_beta   90.00
_cell.angle_gamma   90.00
#
_symmetry.space_group_name_H-M   'P 1'
#
loop_
_entity.id
_entity.type
_entity.pdbx_description
1 polymer ?
#
loop_
_entity_poly.entity_id
_entity_poly.type
_entity_poly.pdbx_seq_one_letter_code
_entity_poly.pdbx_strand_id
1 'polypeptide(L)'
;MLVVGLIIARRLLIPATFGERGHYRFAAVSTIAALPTRYAGHDACEPCHVPIVDKKGASYHRGVACEVCHGPQAEHVVDPIAHKPPAPRTRAYCPLCHGYNPSRPTGFPQIDPVLHNPVRPCITCHDPHDPTPPHPPESCAACHGEIARTKAVSPHAQLPCTQCHEVDRRHNVSPRQLRPTKPTTRAFCGQCHAEGASSAPEIPRVDFATHNPSYVCWQCHYPHHPEAR
;
A
#
# COMPACT_ATOMS: atom_id res chain seq x y z
N MET A 1 14.50 -51.04 1.54
CA MET A 1 13.10 -50.58 1.42
C MET A 1 12.98 -49.07 1.25
N LEU A 2 13.66 -48.25 2.06
CA LEU A 2 13.57 -46.77 1.99
C LEU A 2 14.06 -46.17 0.66
N VAL A 3 15.16 -46.68 0.11
CA VAL A 3 15.70 -46.23 -1.20
C VAL A 3 14.77 -46.54 -2.37
N VAL A 4 14.17 -47.73 -2.37
CA VAL A 4 13.21 -48.14 -3.41
C VAL A 4 11.95 -47.27 -3.34
N GLY A 5 11.44 -47.01 -2.13
CA GLY A 5 10.34 -46.08 -1.91
C GLY A 5 10.64 -44.68 -2.44
N LEU A 6 11.85 -44.16 -2.20
CA LEU A 6 12.27 -42.85 -2.71
C LEU A 6 12.33 -42.80 -4.24
N ILE A 7 12.84 -43.85 -4.89
CA ILE A 7 12.93 -43.92 -6.37
C ILE A 7 11.51 -43.93 -6.98
N ILE A 8 10.58 -44.70 -6.40
CA ILE A 8 9.19 -44.75 -6.85
C ILE A 8 8.53 -43.38 -6.64
N ALA A 9 8.65 -42.79 -5.46
CA ALA A 9 8.11 -41.46 -5.18
C ALA A 9 8.67 -40.40 -6.14
N ARG A 10 9.98 -40.45 -6.43
CA ARG A 10 10.61 -39.54 -7.39
C ARG A 10 10.05 -39.72 -8.80
N ARG A 11 9.85 -40.95 -9.26
CA ARG A 11 9.26 -41.25 -10.58
C ARG A 11 7.82 -40.76 -10.72
N LEU A 12 7.03 -40.79 -9.64
CA LEU A 12 5.62 -40.39 -9.65
C LEU A 12 5.44 -38.88 -9.50
N LEU A 13 6.28 -38.21 -8.70
CA LEU A 13 6.12 -36.80 -8.35
C LEU A 13 6.90 -35.85 -9.26
N ILE A 14 7.93 -36.31 -9.96
CA ILE A 14 8.71 -35.47 -10.88
C ILE A 14 8.12 -35.62 -12.29
N PRO A 15 7.57 -34.54 -12.88
CA PRO A 15 7.06 -34.56 -14.25
C PRO A 15 8.17 -34.95 -15.24
N ALA A 16 7.81 -35.65 -16.31
CA ALA A 16 8.76 -36.16 -17.30
C ALA A 16 9.73 -35.09 -17.83
N THR A 17 9.24 -33.87 -18.06
CA THR A 17 10.04 -32.76 -18.61
C THR A 17 10.58 -31.80 -17.53
N PHE A 18 10.62 -32.20 -16.27
CA PHE A 18 11.15 -31.37 -15.19
C PHE A 18 12.68 -31.29 -15.29
N GLY A 19 13.24 -30.08 -15.21
CA GLY A 19 14.70 -29.89 -15.22
C GLY A 19 15.31 -29.68 -16.60
N GLU A 20 14.59 -29.97 -17.70
CA GLU A 20 15.14 -29.91 -19.06
C GLU A 20 15.66 -28.51 -19.45
N ARG A 21 14.96 -27.45 -19.03
CA ARG A 21 15.32 -26.03 -19.32
C ARG A 21 15.33 -25.14 -18.08
N GLY A 22 15.52 -25.73 -16.90
CA GLY A 22 15.51 -25.04 -15.60
C GLY A 22 14.69 -25.78 -14.54
N HIS A 23 14.59 -25.21 -13.33
CA HIS A 23 13.92 -25.84 -12.19
C HIS A 23 12.37 -25.75 -12.25
N TYR A 24 11.80 -26.24 -13.36
CA TYR A 24 10.36 -26.29 -13.62
C TYR A 24 10.05 -27.40 -14.64
N ARG A 25 8.76 -27.72 -14.81
CA ARG A 25 8.26 -28.63 -15.85
C ARG A 25 8.29 -27.94 -17.21
N PHE A 26 9.23 -28.30 -18.09
CA PHE A 26 9.40 -27.63 -19.39
C PHE A 26 8.13 -27.61 -20.25
N ALA A 27 7.40 -28.72 -20.36
CA ALA A 27 6.12 -28.80 -21.08
C ALA A 27 5.02 -27.89 -20.50
N ALA A 28 5.19 -27.30 -19.31
CA ALA A 28 4.23 -26.33 -18.79
C ALA A 28 4.14 -25.09 -19.67
N VAL A 29 5.23 -24.69 -20.33
CA VAL A 29 5.24 -23.50 -21.21
C VAL A 29 4.26 -23.69 -22.36
N SER A 30 4.34 -24.79 -23.10
CA SER A 30 3.41 -25.09 -24.19
C SER A 30 1.99 -25.36 -23.67
N THR A 31 1.85 -25.99 -22.49
CA THR A 31 0.54 -26.21 -21.86
C THR A 31 -0.17 -24.88 -21.60
N ILE A 32 0.53 -23.90 -21.00
CA ILE A 32 -0.05 -22.58 -20.68
C ILE A 32 -0.27 -21.76 -21.95
N ALA A 33 0.65 -21.81 -22.91
CA ALA A 33 0.51 -21.11 -24.19
C ALA A 33 -0.67 -21.60 -25.03
N ALA A 34 -1.11 -22.85 -24.85
CA ALA A 34 -2.25 -23.42 -25.54
C ALA A 34 -3.60 -23.07 -24.89
N LEU A 35 -3.61 -22.42 -23.71
CA LEU A 35 -4.86 -22.01 -23.07
C LEU A 35 -5.56 -20.91 -23.88
N PRO A 36 -6.89 -20.92 -23.99
CA PRO A 36 -7.62 -19.85 -24.65
C PRO A 36 -7.36 -18.50 -23.99
N THR A 37 -7.07 -17.47 -24.79
CA THR A 37 -6.93 -16.10 -24.32
C THR A 37 -8.27 -15.59 -23.80
N ARG A 38 -8.31 -15.23 -22.51
CA ARG A 38 -9.49 -14.61 -21.87
C ARG A 38 -9.32 -13.11 -21.66
N TYR A 39 -8.08 -12.67 -21.44
CA TYR A 39 -7.74 -11.26 -21.24
C TYR A 39 -7.25 -10.66 -22.56
N ALA A 40 -7.86 -9.57 -22.98
CA ALA A 40 -7.54 -8.89 -24.22
C ALA A 40 -6.26 -8.05 -24.12
N GLY A 41 -5.95 -7.54 -22.92
CA GLY A 41 -4.87 -6.59 -22.72
C GLY A 41 -5.26 -5.14 -23.05
N HIS A 42 -4.38 -4.21 -22.68
CA HIS A 42 -4.62 -2.78 -22.82
C HIS A 42 -4.71 -2.33 -24.28
N ASP A 43 -3.76 -2.80 -25.11
CA ASP A 43 -3.62 -2.40 -26.52
C ASP A 43 -4.86 -2.73 -27.35
N ALA A 44 -5.63 -3.74 -26.96
CA ALA A 44 -6.89 -4.10 -27.61
C ALA A 44 -8.05 -3.15 -27.24
N CYS A 45 -7.96 -2.44 -26.11
CA CYS A 45 -8.98 -1.51 -25.64
C CYS A 45 -8.82 -0.11 -26.25
N GLU A 46 -7.58 0.32 -26.46
CA GLU A 46 -7.22 1.70 -26.82
C GLU A 46 -7.90 2.22 -28.10
N PRO A 47 -7.93 1.48 -29.22
CA PRO A 47 -8.48 2.01 -30.48
C PRO A 47 -9.97 2.40 -30.40
N CYS A 48 -10.74 1.75 -29.52
CA CYS A 48 -12.18 1.97 -29.39
C CYS A 48 -12.56 2.87 -28.19
N HIS A 49 -11.69 3.00 -27.18
CA HIS A 49 -11.98 3.71 -25.92
C HIS A 49 -11.01 4.88 -25.64
N VAL A 50 -10.51 5.52 -26.70
CA VAL A 50 -9.52 6.62 -26.64
C VAL A 50 -9.79 7.63 -25.50
N PRO A 51 -10.98 8.23 -25.34
CA PRO A 51 -11.18 9.25 -24.31
C PRO A 51 -10.98 8.73 -22.88
N ILE A 52 -11.34 7.48 -22.62
CA ILE A 52 -11.16 6.85 -21.30
C ILE A 52 -9.71 6.43 -21.09
N VAL A 53 -9.05 5.94 -22.14
CA VAL A 53 -7.63 5.60 -22.10
C VAL A 53 -6.78 6.84 -21.81
N ASP A 54 -7.02 7.94 -22.51
CA ASP A 54 -6.30 9.20 -22.29
C ASP A 54 -6.49 9.73 -20.87
N LYS A 55 -7.75 9.80 -20.43
CA LYS A 55 -8.09 10.24 -19.07
C LYS A 55 -7.39 9.39 -18.01
N LYS A 56 -7.49 8.06 -18.13
CA LYS A 56 -6.86 7.14 -17.19
C LYS A 56 -5.33 7.20 -17.27
N GLY A 57 -4.77 7.34 -18.46
CA GLY A 57 -3.33 7.43 -18.72
C GLY A 57 -2.68 8.63 -18.01
N ALA A 58 -3.41 9.75 -17.91
CA ALA A 58 -2.98 10.93 -17.16
C ALA A 58 -3.21 10.83 -15.64
N SER A 59 -3.94 9.83 -15.16
CA SER A 59 -4.38 9.73 -13.77
C SER A 59 -3.45 8.89 -12.86
N TYR A 60 -3.83 8.79 -11.58
CA TYR A 60 -3.20 7.87 -10.61
C TYR A 60 -3.46 6.38 -10.89
N HIS A 61 -4.48 6.03 -11.69
CA HIS A 61 -4.77 4.64 -12.10
C HIS A 61 -4.15 4.25 -13.45
N ARG A 62 -3.26 5.07 -14.02
CA ARG A 62 -2.61 4.76 -15.31
C ARG A 62 -2.01 3.35 -15.39
N GLY A 63 -1.42 2.86 -14.30
CA GLY A 63 -0.81 1.52 -14.22
C GLY A 63 -1.76 0.36 -13.89
N VAL A 64 -3.05 0.62 -13.65
CA VAL A 64 -4.04 -0.44 -13.39
C VAL A 64 -4.63 -0.88 -14.72
N ALA A 65 -4.57 -2.16 -15.10
CA ALA A 65 -5.16 -2.59 -16.38
C ALA A 65 -6.70 -2.49 -16.34
N CYS A 66 -7.35 -2.23 -17.49
CA CYS A 66 -8.81 -2.11 -17.59
C CYS A 66 -9.52 -3.34 -17.01
N GLU A 67 -8.98 -4.51 -17.32
CA GLU A 67 -9.53 -5.82 -16.96
C GLU A 67 -9.37 -6.16 -15.47
N VAL A 68 -8.61 -5.38 -14.69
CA VAL A 68 -8.57 -5.51 -13.22
C VAL A 68 -9.93 -5.20 -12.61
N CYS A 69 -10.60 -4.18 -13.15
CA CYS A 69 -11.94 -3.77 -12.69
C CYS A 69 -13.03 -4.38 -13.57
N HIS A 70 -12.79 -4.44 -14.88
CA HIS A 70 -13.79 -4.87 -15.84
C HIS A 70 -13.76 -6.38 -16.12
N GLY A 71 -12.85 -7.16 -15.54
CA GLY A 71 -12.73 -8.59 -15.81
C GLY A 71 -12.16 -8.89 -17.21
N PRO A 72 -12.08 -10.17 -17.60
CA PRO A 72 -11.55 -10.59 -18.90
C PRO A 72 -12.43 -10.12 -20.06
N GLN A 73 -11.83 -9.49 -21.09
CA GLN A 73 -12.56 -8.84 -22.19
C GLN A 73 -12.23 -9.35 -23.60
N ALA A 74 -11.60 -10.51 -23.75
CA ALA A 74 -11.32 -11.07 -25.08
C ALA A 74 -12.59 -11.21 -25.95
N GLU A 75 -13.72 -11.61 -25.38
CA GLU A 75 -14.99 -11.75 -26.12
C GLU A 75 -15.61 -10.39 -26.49
N HIS A 76 -15.46 -9.37 -25.64
CA HIS A 76 -15.91 -8.01 -25.92
C HIS A 76 -15.16 -7.38 -27.09
N VAL A 77 -13.87 -7.65 -27.23
CA VAL A 77 -13.09 -7.15 -28.39
C VAL A 77 -13.58 -7.76 -29.70
N VAL A 78 -14.05 -9.01 -29.69
CA VAL A 78 -14.56 -9.71 -30.88
C VAL A 78 -16.00 -9.27 -31.22
N ASP A 79 -16.87 -9.21 -30.22
CA ASP A 79 -18.28 -8.79 -30.40
C ASP A 79 -18.69 -7.85 -29.25
N PRO A 80 -18.45 -6.53 -29.41
CA PRO A 80 -18.65 -5.55 -28.35
C PRO A 80 -20.13 -5.25 -28.06
N ILE A 81 -21.04 -5.61 -28.99
CA ILE A 81 -22.48 -5.40 -28.83
C ILE A 81 -23.05 -6.53 -27.98
N ALA A 82 -22.68 -7.78 -28.26
CA ALA A 82 -23.17 -8.94 -27.53
C ALA A 82 -22.53 -9.07 -26.14
N HIS A 83 -21.25 -8.70 -25.98
CA HIS A 83 -20.52 -8.87 -24.72
C HIS A 83 -20.17 -7.52 -24.13
N LYS A 84 -20.93 -7.06 -23.13
CA LYS A 84 -20.65 -5.79 -22.43
C LYS A 84 -19.78 -6.03 -21.19
N PRO A 85 -18.70 -5.25 -20.98
CA PRO A 85 -17.88 -5.36 -19.79
C PRO A 85 -18.70 -5.08 -18.51
N PRO A 86 -18.55 -5.88 -17.43
CA PRO A 86 -19.07 -5.48 -16.13
C PRO A 86 -18.32 -4.23 -15.65
N ALA A 87 -19.02 -3.35 -14.95
CA ALA A 87 -18.42 -2.21 -14.29
C ALA A 87 -18.71 -2.31 -12.79
N PRO A 88 -17.69 -2.34 -11.90
CA PRO A 88 -17.93 -2.36 -10.48
C PRO A 88 -18.70 -1.09 -10.05
N ARG A 89 -19.95 -1.28 -9.62
CA ARG A 89 -20.81 -0.18 -9.11
C ARG A 89 -20.97 -0.21 -7.60
N THR A 90 -20.55 -1.28 -6.95
CA THR A 90 -20.67 -1.45 -5.51
C THR A 90 -19.37 -1.08 -4.81
N ARG A 91 -19.42 -0.94 -3.48
CA ARG A 91 -18.26 -0.66 -2.64
C ARG A 91 -17.27 -1.81 -2.52
N ALA A 92 -17.57 -3.01 -3.03
CA ALA A 92 -16.79 -4.21 -2.71
C ALA A 92 -15.43 -4.26 -3.40
N TYR A 93 -15.30 -3.65 -4.59
CA TYR A 93 -14.10 -3.80 -5.43
C TYR A 93 -12.94 -2.88 -5.02
N CYS A 94 -13.20 -1.58 -4.82
CA CYS A 94 -12.14 -0.61 -4.52
C CYS A 94 -11.33 -0.96 -3.25
N PRO A 95 -11.95 -1.44 -2.15
CA PRO A 95 -11.24 -1.83 -0.93
C PRO A 95 -10.31 -3.04 -1.08
N LEU A 96 -10.39 -3.82 -2.17
CA LEU A 96 -9.41 -4.88 -2.44
C LEU A 96 -7.99 -4.29 -2.57
N CYS A 97 -7.89 -3.06 -3.08
CA CYS A 97 -6.65 -2.32 -3.16
C CYS A 97 -6.55 -1.24 -2.08
N HIS A 98 -7.61 -0.44 -1.91
CA HIS A 98 -7.63 0.76 -1.06
C HIS A 98 -8.10 0.50 0.37
N GLY A 99 -8.45 -0.73 0.73
CA GLY A 99 -8.67 -1.10 2.12
C GLY A 99 -7.35 -1.10 2.86
N TYR A 100 -7.38 -0.76 4.15
CA TYR A 100 -6.16 -0.73 4.93
C TYR A 100 -5.47 -2.11 4.99
N ASN A 101 -4.18 -2.12 4.67
CA ASN A 101 -3.28 -3.24 4.80
C ASN A 101 -1.90 -2.72 5.22
N PRO A 102 -1.34 -3.16 6.37
CA PRO A 102 -0.05 -2.68 6.87
C PRO A 102 1.13 -3.01 5.94
N SER A 103 1.00 -4.00 5.05
CA SER A 103 2.04 -4.31 4.05
C SER A 103 2.05 -3.35 2.87
N ARG A 104 1.11 -2.41 2.78
CA ARG A 104 1.11 -1.39 1.72
C ARG A 104 2.11 -0.27 2.04
N PRO A 105 2.82 0.27 1.05
CA PRO A 105 3.74 1.37 1.27
C PRO A 105 3.06 2.58 1.94
N THR A 106 3.78 3.24 2.83
CA THR A 106 3.36 4.53 3.39
C THR A 106 3.09 5.54 2.27
N GLY A 107 1.98 6.27 2.36
CA GLY A 107 1.54 7.21 1.33
C GLY A 107 0.74 6.58 0.18
N PHE A 108 0.56 5.25 0.15
CA PHE A 108 -0.44 4.65 -0.72
C PHE A 108 -1.86 4.96 -0.18
N PRO A 109 -2.79 5.48 -1.00
CA PRO A 109 -4.13 5.86 -0.54
C PRO A 109 -4.88 4.65 0.01
N GLN A 110 -5.16 4.68 1.31
CA GLN A 110 -5.89 3.63 2.01
C GLN A 110 -6.95 4.22 2.92
N ILE A 111 -8.05 3.51 3.05
CA ILE A 111 -9.18 3.85 3.91
C ILE A 111 -9.53 2.68 4.81
N ASP A 112 -10.20 2.99 5.92
CA ASP A 112 -11.05 2.00 6.57
C ASP A 112 -12.41 2.00 5.84
N PRO A 113 -12.80 0.91 5.15
CA PRO A 113 -14.05 0.88 4.40
C PRO A 113 -15.28 0.94 5.31
N VAL A 114 -15.18 0.63 6.60
CA VAL A 114 -16.27 0.72 7.57
C VAL A 114 -16.51 2.18 7.96
N LEU A 115 -15.44 2.96 8.16
CA LEU A 115 -15.53 4.35 8.62
C LEU A 115 -15.66 5.36 7.49
N HIS A 116 -15.01 5.12 6.35
CA HIS A 116 -15.00 6.05 5.24
C HIS A 116 -16.31 5.97 4.45
N ASN A 117 -17.23 6.91 4.72
CA ASN A 117 -18.50 7.08 4.02
C ASN A 117 -19.29 5.76 3.90
N PRO A 118 -19.72 5.16 5.03
CA PRO A 118 -20.41 3.87 5.05
C PRO A 118 -21.61 3.85 4.09
N VAL A 119 -21.88 2.69 3.50
CA VAL A 119 -23.02 2.41 2.59
C VAL A 119 -22.95 3.08 1.20
N ARG A 120 -22.27 4.23 1.03
CA ARG A 120 -22.18 4.94 -0.26
C ARG A 120 -21.14 4.35 -1.22
N PRO A 121 -21.48 3.98 -2.48
CA PRO A 121 -20.50 3.54 -3.47
C PRO A 121 -19.37 4.55 -3.68
N CYS A 122 -18.12 4.08 -3.74
CA CYS A 122 -16.94 4.94 -3.91
C CYS A 122 -17.07 5.87 -5.12
N ILE A 123 -17.71 5.35 -6.18
CA ILE A 123 -17.92 6.04 -7.46
C ILE A 123 -18.84 7.26 -7.39
N THR A 124 -19.58 7.46 -6.29
CA THR A 124 -20.40 8.67 -6.14
C THR A 124 -19.58 9.90 -5.82
N CYS A 125 -18.34 9.71 -5.35
CA CYS A 125 -17.43 10.79 -4.98
C CYS A 125 -16.10 10.74 -5.78
N HIS A 126 -15.69 9.55 -6.24
CA HIS A 126 -14.44 9.35 -6.97
C HIS A 126 -14.71 8.85 -8.38
N ASP A 127 -13.97 9.36 -9.37
CA ASP A 127 -13.95 8.78 -10.71
C ASP A 127 -12.90 7.66 -10.79
N PRO A 128 -13.26 6.39 -11.03
CA PRO A 128 -12.28 5.31 -11.15
C PRO A 128 -11.26 5.47 -12.29
N HIS A 129 -11.59 6.25 -13.32
CA HIS A 129 -10.71 6.58 -14.44
C HIS A 129 -9.89 7.85 -14.20
N ASP A 130 -10.19 8.60 -13.14
CA ASP A 130 -9.38 9.70 -12.64
C ASP A 130 -9.59 9.85 -11.13
N PRO A 131 -8.99 8.98 -10.31
CA PRO A 131 -9.29 8.87 -8.89
C PRO A 131 -8.58 9.96 -8.08
N THR A 132 -8.50 11.18 -8.62
CA THR A 132 -8.00 12.33 -7.90
C THR A 132 -8.96 12.62 -6.74
N PRO A 133 -8.46 12.66 -5.48
CA PRO A 133 -9.31 13.00 -4.35
C PRO A 133 -9.93 14.40 -4.54
N PRO A 134 -11.22 14.58 -4.20
CA PRO A 134 -11.89 15.88 -4.36
C PRO A 134 -11.25 16.98 -3.50
N HIS A 135 -10.61 16.59 -2.39
CA HIS A 135 -9.88 17.47 -1.49
C HIS A 135 -8.54 16.84 -1.12
N PRO A 136 -7.48 17.65 -0.93
CA PRO A 136 -6.24 17.18 -0.33
C PRO A 136 -6.51 16.54 1.03
N PRO A 137 -5.78 15.49 1.41
CA PRO A 137 -5.94 14.91 2.74
C PRO A 137 -5.69 15.94 3.83
N GLU A 138 -6.63 16.06 4.77
CA GLU A 138 -6.55 17.04 5.86
C GLU A 138 -5.79 16.52 7.09
N SER A 139 -5.56 15.21 7.16
CA SER A 139 -4.85 14.57 8.28
C SER A 139 -3.63 13.79 7.81
N CYS A 140 -2.59 13.76 8.66
CA CYS A 140 -1.40 12.94 8.42
C CYS A 140 -1.76 11.45 8.30
N ALA A 141 -2.76 11.00 9.07
CA ALA A 141 -3.19 9.60 9.12
C ALA A 141 -3.81 9.11 7.80
N ALA A 142 -4.27 10.01 6.93
CA ALA A 142 -4.78 9.63 5.62
C ALA A 142 -3.71 8.98 4.72
N CYS A 143 -2.44 9.40 4.85
CA CYS A 143 -1.30 8.84 4.11
C CYS A 143 -0.38 7.99 5.00
N HIS A 144 -0.27 8.34 6.28
CA HIS A 144 0.59 7.70 7.28
C HIS A 144 -0.23 6.87 8.27
N GLY A 145 -1.25 6.16 7.79
CA GLY A 145 -2.20 5.47 8.65
C GLY A 145 -1.58 4.43 9.57
N GLU A 146 -0.59 3.68 9.09
CA GLU A 146 0.16 2.72 9.93
C GLU A 146 0.85 3.44 11.08
N ILE A 147 1.65 4.47 10.81
CA ILE A 147 2.33 5.29 11.82
C ILE A 147 1.32 5.87 12.81
N ALA A 148 0.20 6.39 12.32
CA ALA A 148 -0.85 6.97 13.15
C ALA A 148 -1.47 5.92 14.09
N ARG A 149 -1.76 4.71 13.61
CA ARG A 149 -2.29 3.61 14.43
C ARG A 149 -1.28 3.10 15.45
N THR A 150 -0.01 2.94 15.06
CA THR A 150 1.05 2.53 15.99
C THR A 150 1.24 3.56 17.09
N LYS A 151 1.28 4.86 16.73
CA LYS A 151 1.37 5.97 17.69
C LYS A 151 0.14 6.05 18.60
N ALA A 152 -1.05 5.74 18.11
CA ALA A 152 -2.29 5.83 18.89
C ALA A 152 -2.29 4.93 20.14
N VAL A 153 -1.47 3.88 20.16
CA VAL A 153 -1.29 3.00 21.32
C VAL A 153 0.04 3.20 22.03
N SER A 154 0.81 4.24 21.67
CA SER A 154 2.11 4.55 22.28
C SER A 154 2.00 5.57 23.42
N PRO A 155 3.05 5.72 24.25
CA PRO A 155 3.11 6.79 25.25
C PRO A 155 3.00 8.21 24.66
N HIS A 156 3.25 8.39 23.35
CA HIS A 156 3.11 9.66 22.65
C HIS A 156 1.75 9.80 21.92
N ALA A 157 0.76 8.97 22.24
CA ALA A 157 -0.55 8.98 21.57
C ALA A 157 -1.19 10.37 21.49
N GLN A 158 -1.09 11.16 22.57
CA GLN A 158 -1.73 12.47 22.68
C GLN A 158 -0.96 13.63 22.02
N LEU A 159 0.31 13.45 21.66
CA LEU A 159 1.08 14.51 21.00
C LEU A 159 0.66 14.64 19.54
N PRO A 160 0.37 15.84 18.99
CA PRO A 160 0.13 15.95 17.56
C PRO A 160 1.39 15.60 16.77
N CYS A 161 1.26 15.09 15.54
CA CYS A 161 2.43 14.75 14.70
C CYS A 161 3.35 15.97 14.50
N THR A 162 2.76 17.15 14.41
CA THR A 162 3.45 18.44 14.24
C THR A 162 4.17 18.92 15.49
N GLN A 163 4.02 18.23 16.63
CA GLN A 163 4.86 18.49 17.81
C GLN A 163 6.32 18.18 17.49
N CYS A 164 6.57 17.07 16.78
CA CYS A 164 7.91 16.59 16.46
C CYS A 164 8.34 16.87 15.01
N HIS A 165 7.37 16.97 14.10
CA HIS A 165 7.63 17.13 12.67
C HIS A 165 7.26 18.52 12.18
N GLU A 166 8.18 19.21 11.52
CA GLU A 166 7.84 20.41 10.77
C GLU A 166 7.40 19.99 9.36
N VAL A 167 6.22 20.47 8.95
CA VAL A 167 5.56 20.05 7.72
C VAL A 167 5.04 21.27 6.97
N ASP A 168 5.43 21.41 5.71
CA ASP A 168 4.80 22.37 4.79
C ASP A 168 3.40 21.85 4.41
N ARG A 169 2.37 22.71 4.43
CA ARG A 169 1.00 22.30 4.07
C ARG A 169 0.89 21.67 2.67
N ARG A 170 1.76 22.07 1.74
CA ARG A 170 1.82 21.51 0.37
C ARG A 170 2.34 20.06 0.35
N HIS A 171 2.89 19.55 1.45
CA HIS A 171 3.23 18.12 1.60
C HIS A 171 2.04 17.22 1.26
N ASN A 172 0.81 17.59 1.63
CA ASN A 172 -0.37 16.76 1.40
C ASN A 172 -0.75 16.64 -0.09
N VAL A 173 -0.22 17.51 -0.94
CA VAL A 173 -0.42 17.51 -2.39
C VAL A 173 0.81 16.91 -3.11
N SER A 174 2.01 17.30 -2.69
CA SER A 174 3.28 16.91 -3.31
C SER A 174 4.26 16.29 -2.30
N PRO A 175 3.92 15.13 -1.69
CA PRO A 175 4.66 14.60 -0.54
C PRO A 175 6.10 14.18 -0.84
N ARG A 176 6.39 13.88 -2.11
CA ARG A 176 7.74 13.48 -2.55
C ARG A 176 8.68 14.66 -2.71
N GLN A 177 8.15 15.85 -3.00
CA GLN A 177 8.93 17.07 -3.23
C GLN A 177 9.18 17.81 -1.90
N LEU A 178 8.21 17.76 -0.99
CA LEU A 178 8.23 18.50 0.27
C LEU A 178 8.20 17.52 1.43
N ARG A 179 9.35 17.01 1.86
CA ARG A 179 9.42 16.02 2.94
C ARG A 179 9.40 16.70 4.31
N PRO A 180 8.62 16.17 5.28
CA PRO A 180 8.68 16.60 6.66
C PRO A 180 10.08 16.49 7.26
N THR A 181 10.40 17.37 8.22
CA THR A 181 11.59 17.22 9.05
C THR A 181 11.27 16.42 10.31
N LYS A 182 12.31 16.02 11.05
CA LYS A 182 12.20 15.42 12.38
C LYS A 182 13.31 15.99 13.26
N PRO A 183 13.23 15.88 14.60
CA PRO A 183 14.22 16.48 15.48
C PRO A 183 15.60 15.88 15.23
N THR A 184 16.59 16.75 15.05
CA THR A 184 17.98 16.36 14.78
C THR A 184 18.89 16.51 16.00
N THR A 185 18.34 16.99 17.13
CA THR A 185 19.07 17.19 18.37
C THR A 185 18.35 16.51 19.54
N ARG A 186 19.11 16.18 20.57
CA ARG A 186 18.60 15.59 21.82
C ARG A 186 17.82 16.61 22.65
N ALA A 187 18.12 17.90 22.49
CA ALA A 187 17.49 18.99 23.24
C ALA A 187 15.96 19.00 23.07
N PHE A 188 15.45 18.66 21.88
CA PHE A 188 14.01 18.56 21.63
C PHE A 188 13.34 17.52 22.56
N CYS A 189 13.87 16.29 22.58
CA CYS A 189 13.35 15.24 23.47
C CYS A 189 13.57 15.59 24.95
N GLY A 190 14.67 16.29 25.26
CA GLY A 190 15.01 16.77 26.60
C GLY A 190 13.97 17.73 27.20
N GLN A 191 13.18 18.43 26.38
CA GLN A 191 12.06 19.27 26.87
C GLN A 191 11.07 18.47 27.73
N CYS A 192 10.92 17.17 27.46
CA CYS A 192 10.02 16.27 28.18
C CYS A 192 10.72 15.09 28.84
N HIS A 193 12.00 14.81 28.57
CA HIS A 193 12.68 13.61 29.10
C HIS A 193 13.96 13.91 29.90
N ALA A 194 14.44 15.15 29.95
CA ALA A 194 15.59 15.49 30.81
C ALA A 194 15.22 15.38 32.30
N GLU A 195 16.19 15.10 33.17
CA GLU A 195 15.99 14.99 34.63
C GLU A 195 15.28 16.22 35.23
N GLY A 196 15.63 17.42 34.76
CA GLY A 196 15.04 18.69 35.18
C GLY A 196 13.85 19.17 34.35
N ALA A 197 13.27 18.34 33.49
CA ALA A 197 12.16 18.76 32.63
C ALA A 197 10.87 18.98 33.45
N SER A 198 10.11 20.02 33.10
CA SER A 198 8.85 20.42 33.76
C SER A 198 7.63 19.59 33.35
N SER A 199 7.81 18.64 32.43
CA SER A 199 6.75 17.71 32.02
C SER A 199 6.31 16.80 33.19
N ALA A 200 5.19 16.10 33.01
CA ALA A 200 4.59 15.30 34.08
C ALA A 200 5.56 14.24 34.65
N PRO A 201 5.57 13.98 35.98
CA PRO A 201 6.56 13.15 36.65
C PRO A 201 6.53 11.67 36.22
N GLU A 202 5.40 11.19 35.70
CA GLU A 202 5.24 9.85 35.13
C GLU A 202 5.99 9.64 33.81
N ILE A 203 6.45 10.72 33.16
CA ILE A 203 7.23 10.62 31.92
C ILE A 203 8.65 10.18 32.27
N PRO A 204 9.19 9.12 31.62
CA PRO A 204 10.54 8.63 31.90
C PRO A 204 11.60 9.72 31.75
N ARG A 205 12.42 9.88 32.80
CA ARG A 205 13.56 10.79 32.87
C ARG A 205 14.83 10.06 32.46
N VAL A 206 15.70 10.75 31.74
CA VAL A 206 16.98 10.23 31.27
C VAL A 206 18.07 11.25 31.55
N ASP A 207 19.22 10.79 32.02
CA ASP A 207 20.43 11.61 32.06
C ASP A 207 21.08 11.66 30.66
N PHE A 208 21.13 12.85 30.09
CA PHE A 208 21.64 13.05 28.75
C PHE A 208 23.18 13.00 28.70
N ALA A 209 23.88 13.15 29.82
CA ALA A 209 25.33 13.02 29.85
C ALA A 209 25.77 11.55 29.69
N THR A 210 25.04 10.61 30.28
CA THR A 210 25.43 9.19 30.33
C THR A 210 24.68 8.31 29.35
N HIS A 211 23.43 8.62 29.02
CA HIS A 211 22.62 7.75 28.17
C HIS A 211 22.93 7.92 26.67
N ASN A 212 23.79 7.05 26.14
CA ASN A 212 24.13 6.93 24.72
C ASN A 212 24.42 8.29 24.04
N PRO A 213 25.42 9.06 24.52
CA PRO A 213 25.59 10.48 24.17
C PRO A 213 25.87 10.74 22.68
N SER A 214 26.33 9.73 21.94
CA SER A 214 26.66 9.82 20.52
C SER A 214 25.45 9.73 19.57
N TYR A 215 24.27 9.36 20.07
CA TYR A 215 23.07 9.14 19.26
C TYR A 215 21.96 10.14 19.62
N VAL A 216 21.14 10.48 18.64
CA VAL A 216 19.84 11.12 18.90
C VAL A 216 18.83 10.05 19.30
N CYS A 217 17.87 10.43 20.16
CA CYS A 217 16.98 9.50 20.85
C CYS A 217 16.26 8.54 19.88
N TRP A 218 15.81 9.03 18.72
CA TRP A 218 15.04 8.22 17.77
C TRP A 218 15.85 7.17 17.00
N GLN A 219 17.18 7.21 17.08
CA GLN A 219 18.02 6.16 16.49
C GLN A 219 17.95 4.85 17.26
N CYS A 220 17.56 4.90 18.54
CA CYS A 220 17.37 3.74 19.39
C CYS A 220 15.90 3.56 19.83
N HIS A 221 15.15 4.66 20.00
CA HIS A 221 13.76 4.64 20.45
C HIS A 221 12.82 5.10 19.35
N TYR A 222 11.98 4.22 18.80
CA TYR A 222 10.99 4.66 17.81
C TYR A 222 9.79 5.32 18.50
N PRO A 223 9.59 6.66 18.44
CA PRO A 223 8.64 7.35 19.32
C PRO A 223 7.17 7.02 19.03
N HIS A 224 6.89 6.40 17.89
CA HIS A 224 5.55 5.93 17.54
C HIS A 224 5.26 4.52 18.07
N HIS A 225 6.26 3.72 18.48
CA HIS A 225 6.02 2.37 18.94
C HIS A 225 5.50 2.34 20.39
N PRO A 226 4.57 1.42 20.71
CA PRO A 226 4.10 1.21 22.08
C PRO A 226 5.17 0.60 23.00
N GLU A 227 6.16 -0.05 22.41
CA GLU A 227 7.26 -0.70 23.11
C GLU A 227 8.37 0.31 23.39
N ALA A 228 8.19 1.12 24.43
CA ALA A 228 9.33 1.71 25.12
C ALA A 228 9.98 0.58 25.94
N ARG A 229 10.96 -0.12 25.37
CA ARG A 229 11.94 -0.90 26.14
C ARG A 229 13.29 -0.22 26.06
#